data_AF-A0A2W0C7J5-F1
#
_entry.id   AF-A0A2W0C7J5-F1
#
_cell.length_a   1.000
_cell.length_b   1.000
_cell.length_c   1.000
_cell.angle_alpha   90.00
_cell.angle_beta   90.00
_cell.angle_gamma   90.00
#
_symmetry.space_group_name_H-M   'P 1'
#
loop_
_entity.id
_entity.type
_entity.pdbx_description
1 polymer ?
#
loop_
_entity_poly.entity_id
_entity_poly.type
_entity_poly.pdbx_seq_one_letter_code
_entity_poly.pdbx_strand_id
1 'polypeptide(L)' 'MDHPTGSDYIVIKAEENGVQVIGLTRGQDTRFHHTEKLDKGEVMIAQFTNHTSAIKIRGKATMITKHGQIESE' A
#
# COMPACT_ATOMS: atom_id res chain seq x y z
N MET A 1 20.87 -12.41 -0.80
CA MET A 1 20.23 -11.14 -0.41
C MET A 1 19.21 -11.47 0.66
N ASP A 2 19.25 -10.79 1.79
CA ASP A 2 18.23 -10.97 2.84
C ASP A 2 16.89 -10.48 2.30
N HIS A 3 15.98 -11.42 2.08
CA HIS A 3 14.57 -11.10 1.94
C HIS A 3 14.01 -10.99 3.35
N PRO A 4 13.43 -9.85 3.74
CA PRO A 4 12.87 -9.72 5.07
C PRO A 4 11.61 -10.60 5.16
N THR A 5 11.82 -11.84 5.60
CA THR A 5 10.76 -12.80 5.89
C THR A 5 9.98 -12.27 7.09
N GLY A 6 8.65 -12.22 6.99
CA GLY A 6 7.78 -11.71 8.06
C GLY A 6 7.70 -10.19 8.18
N SER A 7 7.98 -9.43 7.12
CA SER A 7 7.69 -7.98 7.15
C SER A 7 6.19 -7.73 7.25
N ASP A 8 5.82 -6.63 7.92
CA ASP A 8 4.43 -6.19 7.98
C ASP A 8 3.85 -5.97 6.57
N TYR A 9 2.53 -6.13 6.46
CA TYR A 9 1.76 -5.85 5.26
C TYR A 9 0.52 -5.03 5.60
N ILE A 10 -0.09 -4.45 4.56
CA ILE A 10 -1.39 -3.81 4.63
C ILE A 10 -2.33 -4.47 3.61
N VAL A 11 -3.59 -4.62 3.98
CA VAL A 11 -4.68 -5.02 3.07
C VAL A 11 -5.43 -3.76 2.67
N ILE A 12 -5.72 -3.59 1.39
CA ILE A 12 -6.42 -2.42 0.84
C ILE A 12 -7.57 -2.94 -0.01
N LYS A 13 -8.78 -2.44 0.22
CA LYS A 13 -9.97 -2.68 -0.59
C LYS A 13 -10.47 -1.36 -1.15
N ALA A 14 -10.57 -1.26 -2.47
CA ALA A 14 -11.08 -0.08 -3.14
C ALA A 14 -12.61 0.02 -3.00
N GLU A 15 -13.10 1.16 -2.50
CA GLU A 15 -14.54 1.44 -2.39
C GLU A 15 -15.08 2.27 -3.57
N GLU A 16 -14.18 2.77 -4.42
CA GLU A 16 -14.47 3.44 -5.69
C GLU A 16 -13.49 3.02 -6.81
N ASN A 17 -13.79 3.40 -8.05
CA ASN A 17 -12.91 3.12 -9.18
C ASN A 17 -11.72 4.10 -9.20
N GLY A 18 -10.52 3.60 -9.48
CA GLY A 18 -9.34 4.45 -9.62
C GLY A 18 -8.62 4.79 -8.32
N VAL A 19 -8.84 4.02 -7.26
CA VAL A 19 -8.01 4.09 -6.06
C VAL A 19 -6.56 3.81 -6.44
N GLN A 20 -5.63 4.61 -5.94
CA GLN A 20 -4.19 4.46 -6.23
C GLN A 20 -3.44 3.98 -4.99
N VAL A 21 -2.68 2.90 -5.13
CA VAL A 21 -1.75 2.38 -4.13
C VAL A 21 -0.33 2.71 -4.57
N ILE A 22 0.32 3.65 -3.89
CA ILE A 22 1.59 4.23 -4.30
C ILE A 22 2.70 3.76 -3.36
N GLY A 23 3.69 3.05 -3.89
CA GLY A 23 4.89 2.64 -3.16
C GLY A 23 5.93 3.76 -3.11
N LEU A 24 6.48 4.02 -1.92
CA LEU A 24 7.57 4.98 -1.72
C LEU A 24 8.89 4.26 -1.43
N THR A 25 9.98 4.80 -2.00
CA THR A 25 11.31 4.19 -1.90
C THR A 25 11.83 4.16 -0.48
N ARG A 26 12.44 3.04 -0.11
CA ARG A 26 13.33 2.94 1.06
C ARG A 26 14.71 3.51 0.72
N GLY A 27 15.24 4.39 1.57
CA GLY A 27 16.60 4.93 1.41
C GLY A 27 16.68 6.41 1.76
N GLN A 28 17.74 7.06 1.28
CA GLN A 28 17.99 8.49 1.49
C GLN A 28 16.91 9.38 0.85
N ASP A 29 16.44 9.00 -0.34
CA ASP A 29 15.40 9.71 -1.05
C ASP A 29 14.02 9.05 -0.84
N THR A 30 13.00 9.88 -0.66
CA THR A 30 11.59 9.46 -0.61
C THR A 30 10.89 9.86 -1.89
N ARG A 31 10.72 8.92 -2.82
CA ARG A 31 10.04 9.14 -4.11
C ARG A 31 9.05 8.03 -4.43
N PHE A 32 8.05 8.33 -5.25
CA PHE A 32 7.13 7.33 -5.79
C PHE A 32 7.88 6.44 -6.79
N HIS A 33 7.73 5.13 -6.69
CA HIS A 33 8.40 4.19 -7.61
C HIS A 33 7.44 3.22 -8.30
N HIS A 34 6.27 2.97 -7.71
CA HIS A 34 5.19 2.19 -8.32
C HIS A 34 3.85 2.79 -7.94
N THR A 35 2.87 2.68 -8.84
CA THR A 35 1.47 3.02 -8.57
C THR A 35 0.60 1.90 -9.13
N GLU A 36 -0.10 1.22 -8.24
CA GLU A 36 -1.14 0.26 -8.61
C GLU A 36 -2.48 0.97 -8.62
N LYS A 37 -3.29 0.77 -9.65
CA LYS A 37 -4.65 1.30 -9.74
C LYS A 37 -5.62 0.18 -9.42
N LEU A 38 -6.51 0.39 -8.46
CA LEU A 38 -7.59 -0.52 -8.11
C LEU A 38 -8.94 0.06 -8.54
N ASP A 39 -9.75 -0.75 -9.19
CA ASP A 39 -11.16 -0.46 -9.43
C ASP A 39 -12.03 -0.98 -8.27
N LYS A 40 -13.28 -0.50 -8.19
CA LYS A 40 -14.17 -0.73 -7.04
C LYS A 40 -14.34 -2.22 -6.77
N GLY A 41 -14.08 -2.62 -5.52
CA GLY A 41 -14.18 -4.00 -5.06
C GLY A 41 -12.89 -4.79 -5.22
N GLU A 42 -11.89 -4.29 -5.93
CA GLU A 42 -10.57 -4.92 -5.97
C GLU A 42 -9.85 -4.81 -4.64
N VAL A 43 -9.02 -5.83 -4.36
CA VAL A 43 -8.28 -5.97 -3.11
C VAL A 43 -6.80 -6.19 -3.42
N MET A 44 -5.95 -5.49 -2.70
CA MET A 44 -4.50 -5.63 -2.75
C MET A 44 -3.94 -5.92 -1.36
N ILE A 45 -3.01 -6.87 -1.27
CA ILE A 45 -2.23 -7.16 -0.07
C ILE A 45 -0.79 -6.77 -0.37
N ALA A 46 -0.29 -5.74 0.30
CA ALA A 46 0.99 -5.12 0.00
C ALA A 46 1.94 -5.22 1.19
N GLN A 47 3.06 -5.92 1.00
CA GLN A 47 4.11 -6.05 2.01
C GLN A 47 5.05 -4.84 1.99
N PHE A 48 5.56 -4.43 3.16
CA PHE A 48 6.78 -3.62 3.20
C PHE A 48 7.98 -4.45 2.76
N THR A 49 8.85 -3.87 1.94
CA THR A 49 9.96 -4.60 1.31
C THR A 49 11.27 -3.82 1.42
N ASN A 50 12.34 -4.37 0.84
CA ASN A 50 13.62 -3.66 0.66
C ASN A 50 13.46 -2.41 -0.23
N HIS A 51 12.48 -2.37 -1.14
CA HIS A 51 12.24 -1.22 -2.01
C HIS A 51 11.14 -0.30 -1.49
N THR A 52 10.16 -0.83 -0.77
CA THR A 52 8.99 -0.07 -0.27
C THR A 52 9.06 0.10 1.24
N SER A 53 9.29 1.34 1.68
CA SER A 53 9.31 1.74 3.11
C SER A 53 8.01 2.37 3.57
N ALA A 54 7.25 2.97 2.65
CA ALA A 54 5.97 3.58 2.92
C ALA A 54 5.02 3.32 1.74
N ILE A 55 3.71 3.30 2.05
CA ILE A 55 2.66 3.14 1.05
C ILE A 55 1.66 4.28 1.26
N LYS A 56 1.32 4.98 0.17
CA LYS A 56 0.32 6.04 0.15
C LYS A 56 -0.90 5.57 -0.63
N ILE A 57 -2.08 5.72 -0.04
CA ILE A 57 -3.36 5.46 -0.70
C ILE A 57 -3.99 6.80 -1.10
N ARG A 58 -4.59 6.87 -2.30
CA ARG A 58 -5.43 7.99 -2.75
C ARG A 58 -6.76 7.45 -3.27
N GLY A 59 -7.84 8.14 -2.94
CA GLY A 59 -9.21 7.73 -3.25
C GLY A 59 -9.85 6.93 -2.12
N LYS A 60 -11.14 6.65 -2.28
CA LYS A 60 -11.96 6.01 -1.25
C LYS A 60 -11.63 4.52 -1.11
N ALA A 61 -11.05 4.14 0.04
CA ALA A 61 -10.62 2.77 0.30
C ALA A 61 -10.68 2.42 1.79
N THR A 62 -10.85 1.13 2.07
CA THR A 62 -10.72 0.54 3.40
C THR A 62 -9.37 -0.16 3.50
N MET A 63 -8.58 0.15 4.53
CA MET A 63 -7.30 -0.51 4.80
C MET A 63 -7.32 -1.24 6.13
N ILE A 64 -6.70 -2.43 6.17
CA ILE A 64 -6.44 -3.19 7.40
C ILE A 64 -4.94 -3.33 7.58
N THR A 65 -4.47 -2.98 8.78
CA THR A 65 -3.08 -3.15 9.20
C THR A 65 -3.04 -3.91 10.52
N LYS A 66 -1.84 -4.23 11.03
CA LYS A 66 -1.68 -4.80 12.38
C LYS A 66 -2.25 -3.90 13.50
N HIS A 67 -2.52 -2.63 13.21
CA HIS A 67 -3.04 -1.65 14.16
C HIS A 67 -4.56 -1.45 14.07
N GLY A 68 -5.24 -2.20 13.20
CA GLY A 68 -6.69 -2.10 12.99
C GLY A 68 -7.05 -1.56 11.60
N GLN A 69 -8.33 -1.22 11.46
CA GLN A 69 -8.93 -0.72 10.22
C GLN A 69 -8.90 0.81 10.16
N ILE A 70 -8.67 1.36 8.97
CA ILE A 70 -8.74 2.79 8.66
C ILE A 70 -9.34 2.98 7.27
N GLU A 71 -10.02 4.10 7.06
CA GLU A 71 -10.60 4.47 5.77
C GLU A 71 -9.93 5.74 5.22
N SER A 72 -9.82 5.83 3.89
CA SER A 72 -9.42 7.06 3.19
C SER A 72 -10.57 7.60 2.36
N GLU A 73 -10.50 8.91 2.08
CA GLU A 73 -11.33 9.64 1.13
C GLU A 73 -10.49 10.13 -0.05
#